data_AF-A0A8T5FYW0-F1
#
_entry.id   AF-A0A8T5FYW0-F1
#
_cell.length_a   1.000
_cell.length_b   1.000
_cell.length_c   1.000
_cell.angle_alpha   90.00
_cell.angle_beta   90.00
_cell.angle_gamma   90.00
#
_symmetry.space_group_name_H-M   'P 1'
#
loop_
_entity.id
_entity.type
_entity.pdbx_description
1 polymer ?
#
loop_
_entity_poly.entity_id
_entity_poly.type
_entity_poly.pdbx_seq_one_letter_code
_entity_poly.pdbx_strand_id
1 'polypeptide(L)'
;MAEKIISVRMPNSMVSELKNLAGKNHYLDLSEQMRSVLRNKMLDHRYPYSKPLSEISEQIDELKAPKKMKHLKSELKRILEELNEI
;
A
#
# COMPACT_ATOMS: atom_id res chain seq x y z
N MET A 1 -10.69 23.01 -8.81
CA MET A 1 -10.58 22.14 -10.00
C MET A 1 -11.98 21.64 -10.28
N ALA A 2 -12.58 21.94 -11.43
CA ALA A 2 -13.99 21.68 -11.68
C ALA A 2 -14.26 20.17 -11.78
N GLU A 3 -15.28 19.68 -11.06
CA GLU A 3 -15.74 18.30 -11.18
C GLU A 3 -16.46 18.13 -12.52
N LYS A 4 -15.97 17.21 -13.36
CA LYS A 4 -16.59 16.87 -14.63
C LYS A 4 -17.28 15.52 -14.51
N ILE A 5 -18.60 15.51 -14.69
CA ILE A 5 -19.38 14.27 -14.74
C ILE A 5 -19.14 13.61 -16.10
N ILE A 6 -18.80 12.32 -16.08
CA ILE A 6 -18.62 11.49 -17.27
C ILE A 6 -19.51 10.25 -17.17
N SER A 7 -20.08 9.83 -18.30
CA SER A 7 -20.82 8.59 -18.41
C SER A 7 -20.00 7.57 -19.17
N VAL A 8 -19.85 6.36 -18.60
CA VAL A 8 -19.02 5.30 -19.16
C VAL A 8 -19.88 4.04 -19.30
N ARG A 9 -19.94 3.49 -20.51
CA ARG A 9 -20.61 2.21 -20.77
C ARG A 9 -19.65 1.07 -20.43
N MET A 10 -20.11 0.14 -19.60
CA MET A 10 -19.34 -1.04 -19.19
C MET A 10 -20.21 -2.30 -19.31
N PRO A 11 -19.62 -3.48 -19.54
CA PRO A 11 -20.33 -4.76 -19.44
C PRO A 11 -20.92 -4.96 -18.04
N ASN A 12 -22.10 -5.56 -17.95
CA ASN A 12 -22.79 -5.78 -16.67
C ASN A 12 -21.98 -6.65 -15.69
N SER A 13 -21.27 -7.65 -16.20
CA SER A 13 -20.35 -8.50 -15.40
C SER A 13 -19.27 -7.66 -14.72
N MET A 14 -18.62 -6.79 -15.48
CA MET A 14 -17.58 -5.88 -14.98
C MET A 14 -18.13 -4.92 -13.92
N VAL A 15 -19.34 -4.35 -14.13
CA VAL A 15 -19.96 -3.47 -13.13
C VAL A 15 -20.22 -4.21 -11.82
N SER A 16 -20.67 -5.47 -11.89
CA SER A 16 -20.91 -6.29 -10.70
C SER A 16 -19.62 -6.59 -9.94
N GLU A 17 -18.56 -7.00 -10.64
CA GLU A 17 -17.25 -7.27 -10.05
C GLU A 17 -16.65 -6.03 -9.39
N LEU A 18 -16.71 -4.88 -10.08
CA LEU A 18 -16.18 -3.64 -9.54
C LEU A 18 -16.96 -3.20 -8.29
N LYS A 19 -18.29 -3.28 -8.27
CA LYS A 19 -19.08 -3.00 -7.06
C LYS A 19 -18.68 -3.89 -5.88
N ASN A 20 -18.44 -5.17 -6.12
CA ASN A 20 -17.97 -6.09 -5.08
C ASN A 20 -16.58 -5.70 -4.57
N LEU A 21 -15.67 -5.32 -5.47
CA LEU A 21 -14.35 -4.83 -5.11
C LEU A 21 -14.40 -3.48 -4.38
N ALA A 22 -15.33 -2.59 -4.74
CA ALA A 22 -15.53 -1.31 -4.05
C ALA A 22 -15.84 -1.56 -2.56
N GLY A 23 -16.78 -2.47 -2.29
CA GLY A 23 -17.12 -2.86 -0.92
C GLY A 23 -15.96 -3.51 -0.17
N LYS A 24 -15.21 -4.41 -0.82
CA LYS A 24 -14.03 -5.06 -0.21
C LYS A 24 -12.92 -4.10 0.16
N ASN A 25 -12.69 -3.08 -0.68
CA ASN A 25 -11.64 -2.09 -0.48
C ASN A 25 -12.14 -0.86 0.29
N HIS A 26 -13.34 -0.94 0.89
CA HIS A 26 -13.94 0.11 1.71
C HIS A 26 -14.12 1.46 1.00
N TYR A 27 -14.39 1.44 -0.31
CA TYR A 27 -14.82 2.64 -1.03
C TYR A 27 -16.31 2.90 -0.80
N LEU A 28 -16.71 4.18 -0.80
CA LEU A 28 -18.10 4.61 -0.66
C LEU A 28 -18.96 4.11 -1.83
N ASP A 29 -18.44 4.22 -3.04
CA ASP A 29 -19.14 3.84 -4.25
C ASP A 29 -18.18 3.40 -5.38
N LEU A 30 -18.78 2.92 -6.47
CA LEU A 30 -18.05 2.54 -7.67
C LEU A 30 -17.28 3.74 -8.27
N SER A 31 -17.85 4.93 -8.21
CA SER A 31 -17.24 6.13 -8.80
C SER A 31 -15.95 6.52 -8.08
N GLU A 32 -15.91 6.40 -6.76
CA GLU A 32 -14.72 6.61 -5.94
C GLU A 32 -13.63 5.58 -6.23
N GLN A 33 -14.01 4.31 -6.30
CA GLN A 33 -13.09 3.25 -6.70
C GLN A 33 -12.51 3.53 -8.10
N MET A 34 -13.36 3.89 -9.07
CA MET A 34 -12.92 4.23 -10.43
C MET A 34 -11.97 5.43 -10.45
N ARG A 35 -12.23 6.46 -9.64
CA ARG A 35 -11.31 7.59 -9.47
C ARG A 35 -9.96 7.15 -8.89
N SER A 36 -9.95 6.23 -7.93
CA SER A 36 -8.72 5.67 -7.36
C SER A 36 -7.90 4.90 -8.41
N VAL A 37 -8.56 4.01 -9.17
CA VAL A 37 -7.93 3.25 -10.26
C VAL A 37 -7.34 4.17 -11.31
N LEU A 38 -8.10 5.17 -11.77
CA LEU A 38 -7.62 6.14 -12.76
C LEU A 38 -6.45 6.96 -12.24
N ARG A 39 -6.47 7.38 -10.96
CA ARG A 39 -5.36 8.09 -10.33
C ARG A 39 -4.09 7.24 -10.34
N ASN A 40 -4.19 5.98 -9.94
CA ASN A 40 -3.05 5.06 -9.92
C ASN A 40 -2.50 4.86 -11.33
N LYS A 41 -3.37 4.62 -12.32
CA LYS A 41 -2.94 4.45 -13.71
C LYS A 41 -2.33 5.72 -14.31
N MET A 42 -2.83 6.89 -13.92
CA MET A 42 -2.25 8.17 -14.31
C MET A 42 -0.86 8.37 -13.68
N LEU A 43 -0.68 8.02 -12.41
CA LEU A 43 0.61 8.08 -11.74
C LEU A 43 1.62 7.14 -12.38
N ASP A 44 1.21 5.91 -12.70
CA ASP A 44 2.04 4.95 -13.42
C ASP A 44 2.45 5.49 -14.80
N HIS A 45 1.52 6.12 -15.52
CA HIS A 45 1.83 6.71 -16.83
C HIS A 45 2.75 7.93 -16.74
N ARG A 46 2.56 8.79 -15.73
CA ARG A 46 3.35 10.01 -15.53
C ARG A 46 4.74 9.73 -14.98
N TYR A 47 4.87 8.69 -14.16
CA TYR A 47 6.09 8.28 -13.49
C TYR A 47 6.33 6.78 -13.70
N PRO A 48 6.67 6.35 -14.92
CA PRO A 48 6.77 4.92 -15.26
C PRO A 48 7.80 4.15 -14.42
N TYR A 49 8.81 4.85 -13.90
CA TYR A 49 9.85 4.26 -13.05
C TYR A 49 9.55 4.34 -11.55
N SER A 50 8.48 5.00 -11.12
CA SER A 50 8.19 5.20 -9.69
C SER A 50 7.91 3.89 -8.95
N LYS A 51 7.10 2.99 -9.53
CA LYS A 51 6.83 1.65 -8.98
C LYS A 51 8.07 0.75 -8.95
N PRO A 52 8.81 0.58 -10.06
CA PRO A 52 10.06 -0.17 -10.03
C PRO A 52 11.05 0.38 -9.00
N LEU A 53 11.15 1.71 -8.86
CA LEU A 53 12.04 2.34 -7.88
C LEU A 53 11.58 2.12 -6.43
N SER A 54 10.27 2.13 -6.16
CA SER A 54 9.75 1.82 -4.82
C SER A 54 10.00 0.37 -4.45
N GLU A 55 9.73 -0.56 -5.38
CA GLU A 55 10.00 -2.00 -5.18
C GLU A 55 11.50 -2.26 -4.96
N ILE A 56 12.37 -1.60 -5.72
CA ILE A 56 13.82 -1.67 -5.51
C ILE A 56 14.20 -1.05 -4.15
N SER A 57 13.57 0.04 -3.72
CA SER A 57 13.85 0.65 -2.43
C SER A 57 13.46 -0.26 -1.26
N GLU A 58 12.31 -0.92 -1.34
CA GLU A 58 11.85 -1.90 -0.35
C GLU A 58 12.80 -3.10 -0.29
N GLN A 59 13.23 -3.63 -1.44
CA GLN A 59 14.23 -4.70 -1.49
C GLN A 59 15.57 -4.27 -0.89
N ILE A 60 16.00 -3.03 -1.13
CA ILE A 60 17.21 -2.47 -0.52
C ILE A 60 17.03 -2.33 1.00
N ASP A 61 15.86 -1.92 1.48
CA ASP A 61 15.59 -1.77 2.92
C ASP A 61 15.49 -3.11 3.63
N GLU A 62 14.95 -4.14 2.98
CA GLU A 62 14.97 -5.53 3.46
C GLU A 62 16.40 -6.09 3.53
N LEU A 63 17.23 -5.80 2.53
CA LEU A 63 18.65 -6.17 2.52
C LEU A 63 19.47 -5.34 3.54
N LYS A 64 19.05 -4.09 3.80
CA LYS A 64 19.56 -3.18 4.85
C LYS A 64 18.87 -3.39 6.19
N ALA A 65 18.12 -4.47 6.40
CA ALA A 65 17.74 -4.95 7.72
C ALA A 65 18.77 -5.97 8.25
N PRO A 66 20.09 -5.66 8.40
CA PRO A 66 21.01 -6.63 8.92
C PRO A 66 20.76 -6.71 10.42
N LYS A 67 20.59 -7.91 10.98
CA LYS A 67 21.11 -8.21 12.32
C LYS A 67 20.54 -7.40 13.52
N LYS A 68 19.72 -6.37 13.33
CA LYS A 68 19.31 -5.35 14.33
C LYS A 68 18.32 -5.91 15.33
N MET A 69 17.34 -6.68 14.88
CA MET A 69 16.42 -7.38 15.78
C MET A 69 17.13 -8.39 16.68
N LYS A 70 18.22 -9.03 16.25
CA LYS A 70 18.98 -9.97 17.09
C LYS A 70 19.71 -9.27 18.23
N HIS A 71 20.32 -8.11 17.94
CA HIS A 71 21.04 -7.31 18.94
C HIS A 71 20.10 -6.63 19.94
N LEU A 72 18.97 -6.06 19.46
CA LEU A 72 17.95 -5.45 20.33
C LEU A 72 17.40 -6.47 21.34
N LYS A 73 17.19 -7.70 20.89
CA LYS A 73 16.66 -8.80 21.71
C LYS A 73 17.64 -9.25 22.80
N SER A 74 18.95 -9.18 22.53
CA SER A 74 19.97 -9.49 23.53
C SER A 74 20.12 -8.39 24.58
N GLU A 75 19.99 -7.11 24.21
CA GLU A 75 20.04 -6.00 25.18
C GLU A 75 18.81 -5.94 26.07
N LEU A 76 17.62 -6.15 25.49
CA LEU A 76 16.36 -6.25 26.26
C LEU A 76 16.41 -7.36 27.31
N LYS A 77 17.05 -8.49 27.01
CA LYS A 77 17.25 -9.58 27.97
C LYS A 77 18.16 -9.20 29.13
N ARG A 78 19.26 -8.50 28.83
CA ARG A 78 20.25 -8.07 29.84
C ARG A 78 19.66 -7.09 30.85
N ILE A 79 18.88 -6.12 30.36
CA ILE A 79 18.22 -5.12 31.21
C ILE A 79 17.17 -5.77 32.13
N LEU A 80 16.46 -6.78 31.64
CA LEU A 80 15.49 -7.56 32.43
C LEU A 80 16.17 -8.38 33.54
N GLU A 81 17.39 -8.86 33.32
CA GLU A 81 18.17 -9.60 34.33
C GLU A 81 18.69 -8.66 35.43
N GLU A 82 19.22 -7.49 35.06
CA GLU A 82 19.72 -6.49 36.04
C GLU A 82 18.62 -5.92 36.95
N LEU A 83 17.38 -5.84 36.47
CA LEU A 83 16.24 -5.37 37.26
C LEU A 83 15.66 -6.41 38.23
N ASN A 84 15.98 -7.69 38.07
CA ASN A 84 15.50 -8.77 38.93
C ASN A 84 16.49 -9.14 40.06
N GLU A 85 17.72 -8.61 40.04
CA GLU A 85 18.72 -8.80 41.10
C GLU A 85 18.77 -7.65 42.12
N ILE A 86 17.86 -6.67 42.00
CA ILE A 86 17.63 -5.55 42.95
C ILE A 86 16.30 -5.77 43.68
#